data_AF-A0A3B9KPV8-F1
#
_entry.id   AF-A0A3B9KPV8-F1
#
_cell.length_a   1.000
_cell.length_b   1.000
_cell.length_c   1.000
_cell.angle_alpha   90.00
_cell.angle_beta   90.00
_cell.angle_gamma   90.00
#
_symmetry.space_group_name_H-M   'P 1'
#
loop_
_entity.id
_entity.type
_entity.pdbx_description
1 polymer ?
#
loop_
_entity_poly.entity_id
_entity_poly.type
_entity_poly.pdbx_seq_one_letter_code
_entity_poly.pdbx_strand_id
1 'polypeptide(L)'
;MKIFYSTPDWSLPLRYSSGVRYVPDLFPDKKSPVEIPARSAVPSSGVRTRGTLFRSVQVSTNGQSNVSGGMDLQIRGELLPDVMLSGVISDHETPFDAAMSTQSLEELDQIYLELETPGGNGRLGDLRVSTDWSPFSRYSGHLTGVTATSPAESQGSLTWAGFAGSPSGRFIRREISIRENDQGPYRLLSGSLSSVMIVPGSERVYLNGTRLESSQYLMDYGAAELTFST
;
A
#
# COMPACT_ATOMS: atom_id res chain seq x y z
N MET A 1 6.27 -10.96 28.56
CA MET A 1 5.51 -11.26 27.31
C MET A 1 6.05 -10.38 26.20
N LYS A 2 6.13 -10.81 24.94
CA LYS A 2 6.70 -10.00 23.85
C LYS A 2 5.75 -10.00 22.65
N ILE A 3 5.33 -8.84 22.16
CA ILE A 3 4.33 -8.70 21.10
C ILE A 3 4.91 -7.83 19.99
N PHE A 4 4.74 -8.22 18.73
CA PHE A 4 5.22 -7.49 17.55
C PHE A 4 4.02 -6.97 16.73
N TYR A 5 3.93 -5.67 16.41
CA TYR A 5 2.81 -5.09 15.62
C TYR A 5 3.21 -3.91 14.73
N SER A 6 2.52 -3.66 13.60
CA SER A 6 2.86 -2.63 12.58
C SER A 6 1.93 -1.39 12.60
N THR A 7 2.41 -0.17 12.30
CA THR A 7 1.60 1.08 12.23
C THR A 7 1.94 1.96 11.01
N PRO A 8 0.97 2.50 10.24
CA PRO A 8 1.24 3.33 9.05
C PRO A 8 1.77 4.74 9.37
N ASP A 9 2.44 5.37 8.40
CA ASP A 9 3.17 6.65 8.55
C ASP A 9 2.75 7.63 7.44
N TRP A 10 1.74 8.48 7.68
CA TRP A 10 1.42 9.57 6.77
C TRP A 10 1.04 10.85 7.53
N SER A 11 1.73 11.95 7.20
CA SER A 11 1.34 13.32 7.57
C SER A 11 1.34 14.15 6.29
N LEU A 12 0.21 14.78 5.98
CA LEU A 12 0.04 15.61 4.78
C LEU A 12 0.27 17.08 5.12
N PRO A 13 1.17 17.81 4.44
CA PRO A 13 1.17 19.26 4.49
C PRO A 13 0.08 19.80 3.56
N LEU A 14 -0.96 20.39 4.14
CA LEU A 14 -1.99 21.12 3.40
C LEU A 14 -1.41 22.45 2.87
N ARG A 15 -1.31 22.60 1.55
CA ARG A 15 -1.22 23.93 0.92
C ARG A 15 -2.23 24.04 -0.21
N TYR A 16 -3.28 24.80 0.07
CA TYR A 16 -4.29 25.25 -0.87
C TYR A 16 -3.83 26.58 -1.49
N SER A 17 -3.83 26.70 -2.81
CA SER A 17 -3.85 28.02 -3.45
C SER A 17 -4.67 28.00 -4.74
N SER A 18 -5.81 28.68 -4.70
CA SER A 18 -6.58 29.09 -5.87
C SER A 18 -5.89 30.30 -6.53
N GLY A 19 -5.44 30.18 -7.77
CA GLY A 19 -4.85 31.32 -8.47
C GLY A 19 -4.75 31.10 -9.98
N VAL A 20 -5.73 31.60 -10.73
CA VAL A 20 -5.60 31.78 -12.19
C VAL A 20 -4.74 33.02 -12.44
N ARG A 21 -3.65 32.88 -13.19
CA ARG A 21 -2.86 34.02 -13.72
C ARG A 21 -2.73 33.87 -15.24
N TYR A 22 -3.22 34.89 -15.97
CA TYR A 22 -2.94 35.06 -17.39
C TYR A 22 -1.48 35.49 -17.59
N VAL A 23 -0.82 34.93 -18.60
CA VAL A 23 0.55 35.30 -19.03
C VAL A 23 0.45 36.06 -20.35
N PRO A 24 1.19 37.17 -20.56
CA PRO A 24 1.20 37.88 -21.85
C PRO A 24 2.19 37.25 -22.84
N ASP A 25 1.82 37.22 -24.12
CA ASP A 25 2.67 36.74 -25.22
C ASP A 25 3.87 37.67 -25.46
N LEU A 26 5.08 37.15 -25.23
CA LEU A 26 6.34 37.90 -25.32
C LEU A 26 7.21 37.56 -26.54
N PHE A 27 6.71 36.80 -27.52
CA PHE A 27 7.54 36.41 -28.68
C PHE A 27 6.77 36.56 -30.00
N PRO A 28 7.19 37.48 -30.90
CA PRO A 28 6.64 37.54 -32.24
C PRO A 28 7.15 36.38 -33.11
N ASP A 29 6.23 35.73 -33.80
CA ASP A 29 6.48 34.60 -34.71
C ASP A 29 7.45 34.98 -35.83
N LYS A 30 8.69 34.49 -35.74
CA LYS A 30 9.56 34.29 -36.92
C LYS A 30 9.85 32.82 -37.08
N LYS A 31 9.03 32.17 -37.91
CA LYS A 31 9.13 30.76 -38.24
C LYS A 31 10.17 30.58 -39.36
N SER A 32 11.38 30.17 -39.00
CA SER A 32 12.29 29.52 -39.94
C SER A 32 11.79 28.08 -40.18
N PRO A 33 11.83 27.53 -41.41
CA PRO A 33 11.42 26.15 -41.64
C PRO A 33 12.45 25.22 -40.96
N VAL A 34 12.05 24.58 -39.87
CA VAL A 34 12.79 23.46 -39.29
C VAL A 34 12.45 22.23 -40.14
N GLU A 35 13.45 21.66 -40.79
CA GLU A 35 13.33 20.31 -41.36
C GLU A 35 13.06 19.33 -40.21
N ILE A 36 11.85 18.80 -40.15
CA ILE A 36 11.45 17.81 -39.15
C ILE A 36 11.95 16.46 -39.68
N PRO A 37 12.96 15.81 -39.07
CA PRO A 37 13.26 14.43 -39.42
C PRO A 37 11.99 13.61 -39.18
N ALA A 38 11.67 12.72 -40.14
CA ALA A 38 10.45 11.94 -40.15
C ALA A 38 10.11 11.43 -38.74
N ARG A 39 8.95 11.84 -38.25
CA ARG A 39 8.39 11.44 -36.96
C ARG A 39 8.45 9.92 -36.89
N SER A 40 9.42 9.37 -36.16
CA SER A 40 9.40 7.95 -35.78
C SER A 40 8.01 7.69 -35.23
N ALA A 41 7.27 6.79 -35.88
CA ALA A 41 5.95 6.41 -35.43
C ALA A 41 6.09 6.04 -33.97
N VAL A 42 5.48 6.82 -33.07
CA VAL A 42 5.31 6.39 -31.69
C VAL A 42 4.53 5.09 -31.81
N PRO A 43 5.11 3.92 -31.46
CA PRO A 43 4.38 2.67 -31.57
C PRO A 43 3.09 2.87 -30.78
N SER A 44 1.95 2.62 -31.41
CA SER A 44 0.66 2.69 -30.73
C SER A 44 0.70 1.64 -29.62
N SER A 45 0.92 2.07 -28.38
CA SER A 45 0.91 1.15 -27.25
C SER A 45 -0.47 0.51 -27.17
N GLY A 46 -0.51 -0.82 -27.05
CA GLY A 46 -1.73 -1.62 -26.92
C GLY A 46 -2.35 -1.54 -25.52
N VAL A 47 -1.89 -0.60 -24.69
CA VAL A 47 -2.31 -0.45 -23.31
C VAL A 47 -3.76 0.04 -23.25
N ARG A 48 -4.59 -0.70 -22.52
CA ARG A 48 -5.98 -0.37 -22.27
C ARG A 48 -6.20 -0.18 -20.78
N THR A 49 -6.97 0.85 -20.45
CA THR A 49 -7.44 1.09 -19.08
C THR A 49 -8.94 0.86 -19.04
N ARG A 50 -9.43 0.15 -18.02
CA ARG A 50 -10.85 -0.13 -17.78
C ARG A 50 -11.16 0.02 -16.31
N GLY A 51 -12.36 0.48 -15.99
CA GLY A 51 -12.78 0.63 -14.60
C GLY A 51 -13.76 1.77 -14.40
N THR A 52 -13.97 2.13 -13.14
CA THR A 52 -14.88 3.18 -12.71
C THR A 52 -14.13 4.23 -11.90
N LEU A 53 -14.58 5.47 -12.05
CA LEU A 53 -14.16 6.60 -11.24
C LEU A 53 -15.42 7.39 -10.94
N PHE A 54 -15.74 7.57 -9.66
CA PHE A 54 -16.88 8.39 -9.25
C PHE A 54 -16.46 9.46 -8.26
N ARG A 55 -17.12 10.61 -8.36
CA ARG A 55 -16.97 11.75 -7.46
C ARG A 55 -18.34 12.33 -7.23
N SER A 56 -18.77 12.40 -5.97
CA SER A 56 -20.05 12.94 -5.56
C SER A 56 -19.84 14.18 -4.70
N VAL A 57 -20.73 15.17 -4.85
CA VAL A 57 -20.75 16.36 -4.01
C VAL A 57 -22.15 16.47 -3.43
N GLN A 58 -22.24 16.48 -2.12
CA GLN A 58 -23.48 16.56 -1.36
C GLN A 58 -23.54 17.92 -0.68
N VAL A 59 -24.57 18.70 -0.97
CA VAL A 59 -24.80 20.01 -0.34
C VAL A 59 -26.03 19.89 0.55
N SER A 60 -25.86 20.15 1.84
CA SER A 60 -26.92 20.10 2.85
C SER A 60 -27.49 21.49 3.13
N THR A 61 -28.78 21.53 3.47
CA THR A 61 -29.52 22.75 3.84
C THR A 61 -29.01 23.40 5.12
N ASN A 62 -28.23 22.69 5.94
CA ASN A 62 -27.54 23.23 7.11
C ASN A 62 -26.17 23.88 6.78
N GLY A 63 -25.83 24.03 5.49
CA GLY A 63 -24.58 24.63 5.05
C GLY A 63 -23.38 23.68 5.05
N GLN A 64 -23.56 22.40 5.39
CA GLN A 64 -22.50 21.40 5.29
C GLN A 64 -22.42 20.90 3.84
N SER A 65 -21.21 20.89 3.28
CA SER A 65 -20.92 20.27 2.00
C SER A 65 -19.97 19.10 2.21
N ASN A 66 -20.28 17.94 1.66
CA ASN A 66 -19.43 16.76 1.71
C ASN A 66 -19.05 16.35 0.27
N VAL A 67 -17.82 15.88 0.08
CA VAL A 67 -17.32 15.34 -1.18
C VAL A 67 -16.94 13.90 -0.90
N SER A 68 -17.52 12.96 -1.65
CA SER A 68 -17.12 11.55 -1.59
C SER A 68 -16.61 11.10 -2.96
N GLY A 69 -15.73 10.12 -2.98
CA GLY A 69 -15.17 9.59 -4.21
C GLY A 69 -14.76 8.14 -4.06
N GLY A 70 -14.50 7.52 -5.20
CA GLY A 70 -13.93 6.19 -5.26
C GLY A 70 -13.46 5.84 -6.66
N MET A 71 -12.55 4.88 -6.74
CA MET A 71 -11.87 4.52 -7.98
C MET A 71 -11.54 3.04 -7.99
N ASP A 72 -11.85 2.37 -9.10
CA ASP A 72 -11.38 1.02 -9.42
C ASP A 72 -10.92 1.06 -10.87
N LEU A 73 -9.60 1.03 -11.10
CA LEU A 73 -8.99 1.08 -12.42
C LEU A 73 -8.05 -0.10 -12.63
N GLN A 74 -8.20 -0.78 -13.75
CA GLN A 74 -7.32 -1.82 -14.23
C GLN A 74 -6.65 -1.38 -15.53
N ILE A 75 -5.33 -1.49 -15.58
CA ILE A 75 -4.51 -1.15 -16.72
C ILE A 75 -3.91 -2.46 -17.24
N ARG A 76 -4.00 -2.73 -18.55
CA ARG A 76 -3.33 -3.88 -19.16
C ARG A 76 -3.07 -3.68 -20.64
N GLY A 77 -1.88 -4.06 -21.10
CA GLY A 77 -1.58 -4.23 -22.52
C GLY A 77 -0.10 -4.09 -22.82
N GLU A 78 0.25 -4.35 -24.08
CA GLU A 78 1.61 -4.26 -24.56
C GLU A 78 2.03 -2.80 -24.72
N LEU A 79 3.04 -2.38 -23.95
CA LEU A 79 3.56 -1.02 -23.97
C LEU A 79 4.55 -0.83 -25.12
N LEU A 80 5.44 -1.81 -25.31
CA LEU A 80 6.45 -1.94 -26.36
C LEU A 80 6.51 -3.41 -26.79
N PRO A 81 7.12 -3.75 -27.93
CA PRO A 81 7.36 -5.15 -28.31
C PRO A 81 7.97 -5.93 -27.15
N ASP A 82 7.32 -7.03 -26.77
CA ASP A 82 7.70 -7.91 -25.66
C ASP A 82 7.67 -7.24 -24.26
N VAL A 83 7.06 -6.06 -24.10
CA VAL A 83 6.92 -5.39 -22.80
C VAL A 83 5.44 -5.27 -22.45
N MET A 84 4.98 -6.10 -21.53
CA MET A 84 3.61 -6.09 -21.03
C MET A 84 3.50 -5.18 -19.81
N LEU A 85 2.54 -4.26 -19.84
CA LEU A 85 2.15 -3.44 -18.70
C LEU A 85 0.86 -3.99 -18.10
N SER A 86 0.80 -4.13 -16.79
CA SER A 86 -0.44 -4.41 -16.06
C SER A 86 -0.48 -3.68 -14.73
N GLY A 87 -1.64 -3.34 -14.20
CA GLY A 87 -1.73 -2.65 -12.91
C GLY A 87 -3.16 -2.47 -12.45
N VAL A 88 -3.31 -2.23 -11.16
CA VAL A 88 -4.59 -2.01 -10.49
C VAL A 88 -4.46 -0.80 -9.57
N ILE A 89 -5.47 0.07 -9.57
CA ILE A 89 -5.60 1.18 -8.65
C ILE A 89 -7.02 1.13 -8.08
N SER A 90 -7.12 0.82 -6.80
CA SER A 90 -8.38 0.72 -6.06
C SER A 90 -8.29 1.63 -4.83
N ASP A 91 -9.24 2.57 -4.73
CA ASP A 91 -9.39 3.52 -3.61
C ASP A 91 -10.87 3.54 -3.21
N HIS A 92 -11.19 2.93 -2.06
CA HIS A 92 -12.56 2.87 -1.54
C HIS A 92 -12.65 3.58 -0.18
N GLU A 93 -13.58 4.53 -0.06
CA GLU A 93 -14.01 5.01 1.26
C GLU A 93 -14.81 3.90 1.95
N THR A 94 -14.14 3.08 2.76
CA THR A 94 -14.82 2.08 3.61
C THR A 94 -15.63 2.80 4.69
N PRO A 95 -16.96 2.60 4.78
CA PRO A 95 -17.73 3.11 5.89
C PRO A 95 -17.31 2.39 7.16
N PHE A 96 -16.63 3.10 8.06
CA PHE A 96 -16.20 2.56 9.34
C PHE A 96 -17.41 2.43 10.29
N ASP A 97 -18.14 1.31 10.18
CA ASP A 97 -19.06 0.83 11.22
C ASP A 97 -18.57 -0.54 11.73
N ALA A 98 -17.39 -0.53 12.38
CA ALA A 98 -16.77 -1.70 13.00
C ALA A 98 -17.42 -2.11 14.34
N ALA A 99 -18.75 -2.11 14.40
CA ALA A 99 -19.48 -2.57 15.57
C ALA A 99 -19.68 -4.09 15.50
N MET A 100 -18.66 -4.83 15.91
CA MET A 100 -18.73 -6.23 16.35
C MET A 100 -19.05 -7.30 15.28
N SER A 101 -18.01 -7.87 14.67
CA SER A 101 -17.85 -9.33 14.41
C SER A 101 -16.67 -9.56 13.45
N THR A 102 -16.01 -10.70 13.57
CA THR A 102 -15.02 -11.25 12.62
C THR A 102 -15.69 -11.58 11.29
N GLN A 103 -15.94 -10.57 10.47
CA GLN A 103 -16.17 -10.76 9.04
C GLN A 103 -15.17 -9.90 8.28
N SER A 104 -14.36 -10.61 7.47
CA SER A 104 -13.29 -10.09 6.65
C SER A 104 -13.75 -8.92 5.79
N LEU A 105 -13.39 -7.71 6.21
CA LEU A 105 -13.29 -6.55 5.33
C LEU A 105 -11.80 -6.35 5.02
N GLU A 106 -11.22 -7.30 4.29
CA GLU A 106 -10.05 -7.00 3.46
C GLU A 106 -10.54 -6.39 2.13
N GLU A 107 -11.17 -5.23 2.21
CA GLU A 107 -11.16 -4.30 1.08
C GLU A 107 -9.85 -3.51 1.20
N LEU A 108 -8.76 -4.18 0.81
CA LEU A 108 -7.45 -3.53 0.79
C LEU A 108 -7.40 -2.61 -0.42
N ASP A 109 -7.18 -1.33 -0.18
CA ASP A 109 -6.73 -0.42 -1.23
C ASP A 109 -5.48 -1.03 -1.87
N GLN A 110 -5.55 -1.27 -3.18
CA GLN A 110 -4.47 -1.90 -3.94
C GLN A 110 -4.02 -0.93 -5.00
N ILE A 111 -2.75 -0.53 -4.91
CA ILE A 111 -2.12 0.34 -5.88
C ILE A 111 -0.82 -0.32 -6.32
N TYR A 112 -0.83 -0.91 -7.51
CA TYR A 112 0.40 -1.40 -8.12
C TYR A 112 0.40 -1.30 -9.63
N LEU A 113 1.60 -1.24 -10.19
CA LEU A 113 1.88 -1.36 -11.62
C LEU A 113 3.01 -2.38 -11.79
N GLU A 114 2.87 -3.24 -12.79
CA GLU A 114 3.76 -4.33 -13.13
C GLU A 114 4.16 -4.23 -14.60
N LEU A 115 5.46 -4.34 -14.84
CA LEU A 115 6.09 -4.43 -16.14
C LEU A 115 6.70 -5.81 -16.28
N GLU A 116 6.30 -6.54 -17.31
CA GLU A 116 6.84 -7.86 -17.63
C GLU A 116 7.57 -7.80 -18.97
N THR A 117 8.80 -8.31 -18.97
CA THR A 117 9.69 -8.35 -20.14
C THR A 117 10.36 -9.73 -20.21
N PRO A 118 10.96 -10.13 -21.35
CA PRO A 118 11.73 -11.37 -21.43
C PRO A 118 12.94 -11.37 -20.50
N GLY A 119 13.46 -10.18 -20.17
CA GLY A 119 14.58 -9.99 -19.25
C GLY A 119 14.19 -9.99 -17.77
N GLY A 120 12.90 -10.12 -17.44
CA GLY A 120 12.40 -10.13 -16.08
C GLY A 120 11.15 -9.27 -15.88
N ASN A 121 10.68 -9.22 -14.64
CA ASN A 121 9.52 -8.43 -14.26
C ASN A 121 9.88 -7.42 -13.17
N GLY A 122 9.22 -6.27 -13.21
CA GLY A 122 9.33 -5.20 -12.23
C GLY A 122 7.96 -4.77 -11.76
N ARG A 123 7.81 -4.53 -10.46
CA ARG A 123 6.57 -4.02 -9.86
C ARG A 123 6.84 -2.75 -9.09
N LEU A 124 5.86 -1.86 -9.02
CA LEU A 124 5.89 -0.63 -8.25
C LEU A 124 4.54 -0.38 -7.57
N GLY A 125 4.58 0.20 -6.37
CA GLY A 125 3.39 0.48 -5.55
C GLY A 125 3.46 -0.22 -4.21
N ASP A 126 2.31 -0.68 -3.71
CA ASP A 126 2.20 -1.44 -2.46
C ASP A 126 2.41 -2.93 -2.74
N LEU A 127 3.59 -3.42 -2.36
CA LEU A 127 4.09 -4.73 -2.75
C LEU A 127 4.29 -5.61 -1.52
N ARG A 128 3.89 -6.87 -1.61
CA ARG A 128 4.30 -7.89 -0.64
C ARG A 128 5.61 -8.52 -1.12
N VAL A 129 6.67 -8.32 -0.36
CA VAL A 129 7.99 -8.86 -0.66
C VAL A 129 8.28 -10.01 0.28
N SER A 130 8.72 -11.14 -0.27
CA SER A 130 9.27 -12.27 0.46
C SER A 130 10.58 -12.65 -0.19
N THR A 131 11.70 -12.40 0.49
CA THR A 131 13.02 -12.80 0.02
C THR A 131 13.73 -13.67 1.05
N ASP A 132 14.36 -14.72 0.54
CA ASP A 132 15.17 -15.68 1.30
C ASP A 132 16.58 -15.70 0.71
N TRP A 133 17.33 -14.60 0.86
CA TRP A 133 18.71 -14.53 0.36
C TRP A 133 19.67 -15.44 1.15
N SER A 134 19.43 -15.61 2.46
CA SER A 134 20.27 -16.40 3.36
C SER A 134 19.50 -16.76 4.65
N PRO A 135 19.88 -17.81 5.41
CA PRO A 135 19.26 -18.13 6.70
C PRO A 135 19.22 -16.96 7.69
N PHE A 136 20.15 -16.00 7.59
CA PHE A 136 20.24 -14.83 8.47
C PHE A 136 19.69 -13.54 7.84
N SER A 137 19.32 -13.57 6.55
CA SER A 137 18.81 -12.43 5.79
C SER A 137 17.52 -12.83 5.10
N ARG A 138 16.46 -12.93 5.90
CA ARG A 138 15.09 -13.18 5.46
C ARG A 138 14.25 -11.94 5.72
N TYR A 139 13.55 -11.49 4.70
CA TYR A 139 12.59 -10.40 4.83
C TYR A 139 11.26 -10.83 4.22
N SER A 140 10.20 -10.71 5.01
CA SER A 140 8.82 -10.92 4.55
C SER A 140 7.97 -9.80 5.12
N GLY A 141 7.38 -8.99 4.25
CA GLY A 141 6.64 -7.81 4.65
C GLY A 141 5.96 -7.10 3.50
N HIS A 142 5.13 -6.14 3.85
CA HIS A 142 4.59 -5.16 2.91
C HIS A 142 5.61 -4.03 2.76
N LEU A 143 5.79 -3.56 1.53
CA LEU A 143 6.74 -2.52 1.14
C LEU A 143 6.05 -1.61 0.11
N THR A 144 6.01 -0.32 0.37
CA THR A 144 5.66 0.67 -0.66
C THR A 144 6.95 1.05 -1.39
N GLY A 145 7.07 0.66 -2.64
CA GLY A 145 8.31 0.81 -3.38
C GLY A 145 8.32 0.11 -4.73
N VAL A 146 9.48 -0.41 -5.09
CA VAL A 146 9.73 -1.08 -6.36
C VAL A 146 10.41 -2.43 -6.12
N THR A 147 10.08 -3.42 -6.94
CA THR A 147 10.75 -4.72 -7.02
C THR A 147 11.20 -4.98 -8.44
N ALA A 148 12.30 -5.69 -8.62
CA ALA A 148 12.75 -6.18 -9.90
C ALA A 148 13.35 -7.57 -9.75
N THR A 149 12.98 -8.47 -10.65
CA THR A 149 13.37 -9.88 -10.62
C THR A 149 13.69 -10.36 -12.03
N SER A 150 14.77 -11.11 -12.17
CA SER A 150 15.11 -11.78 -13.43
C SER A 150 14.33 -13.11 -13.56
N PRO A 151 14.07 -13.58 -14.79
CA PRO A 151 13.46 -14.89 -15.00
C PRO A 151 14.41 -15.99 -14.53
N ALA A 152 13.84 -17.04 -13.95
CA ALA A 152 14.58 -18.25 -13.61
C ALA A 152 14.70 -19.13 -14.87
N GLU A 153 15.53 -18.74 -15.84
CA GLU A 153 15.81 -19.62 -16.99
C GLU A 153 16.91 -20.64 -16.70
N SER A 154 16.71 -21.83 -17.25
CA SER A 154 17.47 -23.05 -16.98
C SER A 154 18.88 -23.00 -17.58
N GLN A 155 19.87 -23.32 -16.75
CA GLN A 155 21.31 -23.47 -17.04
C GLN A 155 22.09 -22.19 -17.31
N GLY A 156 22.65 -21.60 -16.24
CA GLY A 156 23.80 -20.69 -16.30
C GLY A 156 23.49 -19.20 -16.19
N SER A 157 22.21 -18.80 -16.22
CA SER A 157 21.82 -17.39 -16.02
C SER A 157 21.84 -17.00 -14.55
N LEU A 158 22.48 -15.87 -14.23
CA LEU A 158 22.50 -15.29 -12.89
C LEU A 158 21.08 -14.82 -12.52
N THR A 159 20.42 -15.53 -11.60
CA THR A 159 19.14 -15.09 -11.04
C THR A 159 19.38 -13.99 -10.02
N TRP A 160 18.70 -12.86 -10.17
CA TRP A 160 18.75 -11.75 -9.23
C TRP A 160 17.34 -11.26 -8.91
N ALA A 161 17.18 -10.81 -7.67
CA ALA A 161 15.95 -10.28 -7.14
C ALA A 161 16.30 -9.14 -6.18
N GLY A 162 15.69 -7.99 -6.39
CA GLY A 162 15.93 -6.80 -5.59
C GLY A 162 14.65 -6.02 -5.34
N PHE A 163 14.64 -5.26 -4.26
CA PHE A 163 13.57 -4.33 -3.93
C PHE A 163 14.15 -3.09 -3.28
N ALA A 164 13.46 -1.97 -3.42
CA ALA A 164 13.78 -0.71 -2.77
C ALA A 164 12.48 0.02 -2.42
N GLY A 165 12.39 0.55 -1.21
CA GLY A 165 11.19 1.25 -0.76
C GLY A 165 11.14 1.44 0.74
N SER A 166 9.97 1.88 1.21
CA SER A 166 9.66 2.02 2.63
C SER A 166 8.77 0.87 3.08
N PRO A 167 9.11 0.17 4.18
CA PRO A 167 8.23 -0.86 4.74
C PRO A 167 6.86 -0.28 5.08
N SER A 168 5.79 -0.97 4.67
CA SER A 168 4.43 -0.60 5.01
C SER A 168 4.20 -0.90 6.49
N GLY A 169 4.41 0.15 7.29
CA GLY A 169 4.15 0.20 8.71
C GLY A 169 5.31 -0.23 9.62
N ARG A 170 5.20 0.16 10.90
CA ARG A 170 6.26 0.06 11.90
C ARG A 170 6.13 -1.13 12.86
N PHE A 171 6.95 -2.17 12.72
CA PHE A 171 7.03 -3.27 13.69
C PHE A 171 7.49 -2.82 15.08
N ILE A 172 6.63 -2.95 16.08
CA ILE A 172 6.86 -2.56 17.47
C ILE A 172 6.87 -3.82 18.33
N ARG A 173 7.98 -4.08 19.01
CA ARG A 173 8.06 -5.10 20.06
C ARG A 173 7.67 -4.50 21.41
N ARG A 174 6.63 -5.02 22.09
CA ARG A 174 6.25 -4.62 23.44
C ARG A 174 6.29 -5.76 24.43
N GLU A 175 6.76 -5.42 25.63
CA GLU A 175 6.64 -6.28 26.80
C GLU A 175 5.70 -5.65 27.81
N ILE A 176 4.69 -6.42 28.20
CA ILE A 176 3.62 -6.01 29.11
C ILE A 176 3.66 -6.95 30.30
N SER A 177 3.60 -6.37 31.49
CA SER A 177 3.40 -7.10 32.74
C SER A 177 1.91 -7.38 32.89
N ILE A 178 1.54 -8.66 32.82
CA ILE A 178 0.19 -9.12 33.10
C ILE A 178 -0.04 -9.16 34.61
N ARG A 179 -1.29 -8.99 35.04
CA ARG A 179 -1.68 -9.17 36.44
C ARG A 179 -2.13 -10.61 36.63
N GLU A 180 -1.79 -11.20 37.76
CA GLU A 180 -2.19 -12.57 38.06
C GLU A 180 -3.72 -12.68 38.13
N ASN A 181 -4.26 -13.74 37.52
CA ASN A 181 -5.70 -14.01 37.45
C ASN A 181 -6.53 -12.89 36.79
N ASP A 182 -5.91 -12.10 35.91
CA ASP A 182 -6.57 -11.04 35.15
C ASP A 182 -6.38 -11.32 33.64
N GLN A 183 -7.48 -11.49 32.93
CA GLN A 183 -7.48 -11.79 31.50
C GLN A 183 -7.34 -10.55 30.62
N GLY A 184 -7.40 -9.35 31.19
CA GLY A 184 -7.37 -8.09 30.46
C GLY A 184 -8.72 -7.35 30.48
N PRO A 185 -8.90 -6.32 29.62
CA PRO A 185 -8.08 -5.99 28.45
C PRO A 185 -6.73 -5.35 28.80
N TYR A 186 -5.67 -5.80 28.13
CA TYR A 186 -4.33 -5.24 28.20
C TYR A 186 -4.07 -4.32 27.01
N ARG A 187 -3.98 -3.01 27.28
CA ARG A 187 -3.60 -2.03 26.25
C ARG A 187 -2.16 -2.22 25.82
N LEU A 188 -1.94 -2.28 24.50
CA LEU A 188 -0.61 -2.40 23.89
C LEU A 188 0.11 -1.05 23.73
N LEU A 189 -0.52 0.04 24.21
CA LEU A 189 -0.06 1.42 24.15
C LEU A 189 0.56 1.87 25.48
N SER A 190 1.71 2.55 25.41
CA SER A 190 2.19 3.40 26.51
C SER A 190 3.17 4.46 25.98
N GLY A 191 2.87 5.73 26.29
CA GLY A 191 3.83 6.84 26.33
C GLY A 191 3.86 7.81 25.15
N SER A 192 3.97 7.35 23.90
CA SER A 192 4.30 8.25 22.76
C SER A 192 3.35 8.20 21.57
N LEU A 193 2.55 7.15 21.41
CA LEU A 193 1.53 7.06 20.35
C LEU A 193 0.16 7.01 21.02
N SER A 194 -0.69 7.97 20.68
CA SER A 194 -2.03 8.12 21.27
C SER A 194 -3.08 7.22 20.63
N SER A 195 -2.84 6.72 19.41
CA SER A 195 -3.67 5.71 18.75
C SER A 195 -2.84 4.93 17.74
N VAL A 196 -3.01 3.61 17.73
CA VAL A 196 -2.41 2.69 16.77
C VAL A 196 -3.46 1.66 16.42
N MET A 197 -3.73 1.51 15.12
CA MET A 197 -4.44 0.34 14.62
C MET A 197 -3.45 -0.80 14.37
N ILE A 198 -3.78 -2.00 14.81
CA ILE A 198 -2.97 -3.20 14.58
C ILE A 198 -3.52 -3.91 13.37
N VAL A 199 -2.64 -4.29 12.44
CA VAL A 199 -3.04 -5.03 11.24
C VAL A 199 -3.54 -6.42 11.66
N PRO A 200 -4.78 -6.81 11.31
CA PRO A 200 -5.31 -8.12 11.63
C PRO A 200 -4.40 -9.28 11.21
N GLY A 201 -4.18 -10.24 12.12
CA GLY A 201 -3.34 -11.41 11.90
C GLY A 201 -1.82 -11.15 11.86
N SER A 202 -1.36 -9.92 12.05
CA SER A 202 0.06 -9.59 12.11
C SER A 202 0.69 -9.89 13.48
N GLU A 203 -0.13 -10.09 14.50
CA GLU A 203 0.27 -10.25 15.88
C GLU A 203 0.94 -11.61 16.16
N ARG A 204 1.94 -11.55 17.04
CA ARG A 204 2.56 -12.74 17.63
C ARG A 204 2.61 -12.56 19.13
N VAL A 205 1.75 -13.31 19.82
CA VAL A 205 1.58 -13.23 21.27
C VAL A 205 2.37 -14.35 21.94
N TYR A 206 3.18 -14.00 22.93
CA TYR A 206 3.98 -14.95 23.72
C TYR A 206 3.71 -14.79 25.21
N LEU A 207 3.22 -15.86 25.83
CA LEU A 207 3.04 -15.95 27.28
C LEU A 207 4.15 -16.84 27.87
N ASN A 208 4.97 -16.29 28.77
CA ASN A 208 6.10 -17.00 29.40
C ASN A 208 7.06 -17.71 28.42
N GLY A 209 7.20 -17.17 27.20
CA GLY A 209 8.06 -17.73 26.16
C GLY A 209 7.35 -18.68 25.18
N THR A 210 6.14 -19.12 25.49
CA THR A 210 5.32 -19.97 24.61
C THR A 210 4.45 -19.09 23.71
N ARG A 211 4.47 -19.36 22.40
CA ARG A 211 3.58 -18.68 21.45
C ARG A 211 2.14 -19.16 21.67
N LEU A 212 1.21 -18.22 21.77
CA LEU A 212 -0.22 -18.52 21.83
C LEU A 212 -0.79 -18.63 20.43
N GLU A 213 -1.75 -19.54 20.26
CA GLU A 213 -2.58 -19.63 19.07
C GLU A 213 -3.63 -18.52 19.07
N SER A 214 -4.11 -18.11 17.89
CA SER A 214 -5.13 -17.05 17.76
C SER A 214 -6.47 -17.40 18.40
N SER A 215 -6.72 -18.66 18.75
CA SER A 215 -7.90 -19.10 19.51
C SER A 215 -7.80 -18.84 21.00
N GLN A 216 -6.60 -18.55 21.53
CA GLN A 216 -6.35 -18.42 22.97
C GLN A 216 -6.40 -16.96 23.46
N TYR A 217 -6.67 -16.01 22.57
CA TYR A 217 -6.82 -14.60 22.90
C TYR A 217 -7.77 -13.91 21.92
N LEU A 218 -8.37 -12.82 22.38
CA LEU A 218 -9.07 -11.86 21.55
C LEU A 218 -8.23 -10.59 21.42
N MET A 219 -8.18 -10.07 20.20
CA MET A 219 -7.43 -8.87 19.85
C MET A 219 -8.39 -7.80 19.32
N ASP A 220 -8.48 -6.67 20.01
CA ASP A 220 -9.11 -5.47 19.48
C ASP A 220 -8.07 -4.69 18.68
N TYR A 221 -8.18 -4.80 17.35
CA TYR A 221 -7.27 -4.18 16.40
C TYR A 221 -7.38 -2.65 16.37
N GLY A 222 -8.55 -2.09 16.70
CA GLY A 222 -8.80 -0.65 16.69
C GLY A 222 -8.37 0.03 17.99
N ALA A 223 -8.67 -0.59 19.13
CA ALA A 223 -8.28 -0.10 20.45
C ALA A 223 -6.85 -0.50 20.85
N ALA A 224 -6.22 -1.41 20.09
CA ALA A 224 -4.96 -2.05 20.44
C ALA A 224 -5.00 -2.67 21.85
N GLU A 225 -6.04 -3.46 22.10
CA GLU A 225 -6.27 -4.16 23.37
C GLU A 225 -6.25 -5.67 23.17
N LEU A 226 -5.63 -6.38 24.10
CA LEU A 226 -5.55 -7.84 24.10
C LEU A 226 -6.26 -8.42 25.32
N THR A 227 -7.12 -9.41 25.11
CA THR A 227 -7.79 -10.15 26.18
C THR A 227 -7.51 -11.64 26.03
N PHE A 228 -7.14 -12.33 27.10
CA PHE A 228 -6.89 -13.77 27.06
C PHE A 228 -8.21 -14.55 27.16
N SER A 229 -8.37 -15.56 26.31
CA SER A 229 -9.45 -16.53 26.47
C SER A 229 -8.94 -17.71 27.29
N THR A 230 -9.78 -18.21 28.20
CA THR A 230 -9.65 -19.55 28.79
C THR A 230 -10.05 -20.63 27.80
#